data_AF-F4NY04-F1
#
_entry.id   AF-F4NY04-F1
#
_cell.length_a   1.000
_cell.length_b   1.000
_cell.length_c   1.000
_cell.angle_alpha   90.00
_cell.angle_beta   90.00
_cell.angle_gamma   90.00
#
_symmetry.space_group_name_H-M   'P 1'
#
loop_
_entity.id
_entity.type
_entity.pdbx_description
1 polymer ?
#
loop_
_entity_poly.entity_id
_entity_poly.type
_entity_poly.pdbx_seq_one_letter_code
_entity_poly.pdbx_strand_id
1 'polypeptide(L)'
;MYECTFDTLNFIEYHKRLQTFLLWFIEGASYLEDKDKNWQFVLVFEKESNFASGSPVYKIVGYLSYYPFYHYPDTRRMRISQFIILPPYQHQGHGRKLYTTMMNKFIGDSTVVDITVEDPNDEFQDLRDRCDVQRLLECKALAGLSAPLDSQCFNAIRGKYKLCKRQAYRCLEIVLLHQLNRNDARANRLYRLFVKARIFQQNCDVLKSLPFDERVDRLHETYLALEQDYQNVLSTLE
;
A
#
# COMPACT_ATOMS: atom_id res chain seq x y z
N MET A 1 -13.29 -10.53 -10.66
CA MET A 1 -12.33 -9.46 -10.99
C MET A 1 -11.82 -9.78 -12.37
N TYR A 2 -11.69 -8.77 -13.23
CA TYR A 2 -11.23 -8.95 -14.61
C TYR A 2 -10.12 -7.96 -14.87
N GLU A 3 -9.09 -8.41 -15.56
CA GLU A 3 -7.98 -7.57 -15.99
C GLU A 3 -8.13 -7.22 -17.47
N CYS A 4 -7.83 -5.98 -17.82
CA CYS A 4 -7.97 -5.47 -19.19
C CYS A 4 -7.00 -4.32 -19.45
N THR A 5 -6.90 -3.96 -20.72
CA THR A 5 -6.10 -2.84 -21.25
C THR A 5 -6.96 -1.99 -22.17
N PHE A 6 -6.43 -0.85 -22.63
CA PHE A 6 -7.12 -0.05 -23.64
C PHE A 6 -7.34 -0.77 -24.98
N ASP A 7 -6.56 -1.81 -25.29
CA ASP A 7 -6.76 -2.66 -26.48
C ASP A 7 -7.97 -3.61 -26.34
N THR A 8 -8.56 -3.71 -25.15
CA THR A 8 -9.74 -4.55 -24.90
C THR A 8 -10.96 -3.98 -25.62
N LEU A 9 -11.69 -4.84 -26.35
CA LEU A 9 -12.85 -4.44 -27.14
C LEU A 9 -13.85 -3.62 -26.31
N ASN A 10 -14.21 -2.44 -26.81
CA ASN A 10 -15.14 -1.48 -26.19
C ASN A 10 -14.71 -0.94 -24.81
N PHE A 11 -13.50 -1.23 -24.32
CA PHE A 11 -13.08 -0.82 -23.00
C PHE A 11 -12.81 0.69 -22.91
N ILE A 12 -12.27 1.32 -23.95
CA ILE A 12 -12.03 2.77 -23.97
C ILE A 12 -13.32 3.55 -23.65
N GLU A 13 -14.42 3.24 -24.36
CA GLU A 13 -15.70 3.92 -24.13
C GLU A 13 -16.30 3.61 -22.76
N TYR A 14 -16.05 2.40 -22.23
CA TYR A 14 -16.43 2.04 -20.88
C TYR A 14 -15.62 2.82 -19.82
N HIS A 15 -14.29 2.88 -19.98
CA HIS A 15 -13.38 3.62 -19.10
C HIS A 15 -13.70 5.11 -19.09
N LYS A 16 -14.02 5.71 -20.24
CA LYS A 16 -14.43 7.13 -20.31
C LYS A 16 -15.65 7.46 -19.45
N ARG A 17 -16.60 6.53 -19.31
CA ARG A 17 -17.74 6.68 -18.40
C ARG A 17 -17.35 6.48 -16.94
N LEU A 18 -16.43 5.55 -16.68
CA LEU A 18 -15.97 5.19 -15.34
C LEU A 18 -15.05 6.27 -14.73
N GLN A 19 -14.15 6.86 -15.52
CA GLN A 19 -13.17 7.83 -15.03
C GLN A 19 -13.81 9.12 -14.50
N THR A 20 -15.05 9.43 -14.89
CA THR A 20 -15.82 10.54 -14.32
C THR A 20 -15.95 10.42 -12.81
N PHE A 21 -16.07 9.20 -12.27
CA PHE A 21 -16.13 8.99 -10.82
C PHE A 21 -14.84 9.43 -10.11
N LEU A 22 -13.69 9.36 -10.77
CA LEU A 22 -12.42 9.76 -10.16
C LEU A 22 -12.42 11.23 -9.75
N LEU A 23 -13.01 12.10 -10.58
CA LEU A 23 -13.08 13.54 -10.29
C LEU A 23 -13.85 13.87 -9.01
N TRP A 24 -14.72 12.97 -8.55
CA TRP A 24 -15.52 13.15 -7.34
C TRP A 24 -14.90 12.51 -6.11
N PHE A 25 -14.05 11.49 -6.27
CA PHE A 25 -13.62 10.62 -5.17
C PHE A 25 -12.10 10.53 -5.00
N ILE A 26 -11.31 11.06 -5.93
CA ILE A 26 -9.85 11.10 -5.83
C ILE A 26 -9.38 12.53 -6.11
N GLU A 27 -8.91 13.19 -5.05
CA GLU A 27 -8.31 14.52 -5.15
C GLU A 27 -7.05 14.47 -6.03
N GLY A 28 -6.89 15.43 -6.93
CA GLY A 28 -5.77 15.47 -7.87
C GLY A 28 -5.84 14.45 -9.01
N ALA A 29 -6.94 13.70 -9.15
CA ALA A 29 -7.10 12.77 -10.26
C ALA A 29 -7.08 13.48 -11.62
N SER A 30 -6.33 12.90 -12.54
CA SER A 30 -6.32 13.25 -13.97
C SER A 30 -6.77 12.06 -14.80
N TYR A 31 -7.37 12.35 -15.96
CA TYR A 31 -7.71 11.31 -16.91
C TYR A 31 -6.45 10.71 -17.53
N LEU A 32 -6.47 9.39 -17.70
CA LEU A 32 -5.38 8.67 -18.33
C LEU A 32 -5.43 8.82 -19.84
N GLU A 33 -4.27 8.79 -20.49
CA GLU A 33 -4.19 8.86 -21.94
C GLU A 33 -4.47 7.50 -22.58
N ASP A 34 -5.60 7.37 -23.29
CA ASP A 34 -6.03 6.14 -23.97
C ASP A 34 -5.02 5.61 -25.02
N LYS A 35 -4.00 6.41 -25.40
CA LYS A 35 -2.96 6.04 -26.37
C LYS A 35 -1.79 5.27 -25.74
N ASP A 36 -1.59 5.38 -24.43
CA ASP A 36 -0.52 4.65 -23.74
C ASP A 36 -0.98 3.22 -23.42
N LYS A 37 -0.41 2.27 -24.14
CA LYS A 37 -0.76 0.85 -24.07
C LYS A 37 -0.24 0.14 -22.82
N ASN A 38 0.64 0.78 -22.05
CA ASN A 38 1.19 0.16 -20.85
C ASN A 38 0.18 0.15 -19.69
N TRP A 39 -0.85 0.99 -19.73
CA TRP A 39 -1.89 1.02 -18.70
C TRP A 39 -2.63 -0.31 -18.58
N GLN A 40 -2.68 -0.81 -17.35
CA GLN A 40 -3.41 -2.00 -16.97
C GLN A 40 -4.54 -1.63 -16.02
N PHE A 41 -5.67 -2.32 -16.17
CA PHE A 41 -6.88 -2.07 -15.40
C PHE A 41 -7.40 -3.35 -14.80
N VAL A 42 -7.88 -3.28 -13.57
CA VAL A 42 -8.52 -4.40 -12.88
C VAL A 42 -9.89 -3.96 -12.41
N LEU A 43 -10.92 -4.54 -13.00
CA LEU A 43 -12.32 -4.24 -12.75
C LEU A 43 -12.90 -5.25 -11.76
N VAL A 44 -13.68 -4.76 -10.80
CA VAL A 44 -14.42 -5.59 -9.85
C VAL A 44 -15.90 -5.49 -10.16
N PHE A 45 -16.55 -6.63 -10.37
CA PHE A 45 -17.99 -6.68 -10.61
C PHE A 45 -18.68 -7.55 -9.56
N GLU A 46 -19.88 -7.12 -9.18
CA GLU A 46 -20.88 -7.94 -8.53
C GLU A 46 -21.70 -8.68 -9.60
N LYS A 47 -21.81 -10.00 -9.48
CA LYS A 47 -22.62 -10.82 -10.38
C LYS A 47 -24.01 -10.95 -9.79
N GLU A 48 -25.02 -10.49 -10.52
CA GLU A 48 -26.43 -10.62 -10.16
C GLU A 48 -27.13 -11.59 -11.11
N SER A 49 -27.90 -12.52 -10.54
CA SER A 49 -28.69 -13.48 -11.30
C SER A 49 -29.98 -12.80 -11.77
N ASN A 50 -30.14 -12.61 -13.09
CA ASN A 50 -31.38 -12.09 -13.63
C ASN A 50 -32.33 -13.25 -13.98
N PHE A 51 -33.33 -13.46 -13.13
CA PHE A 51 -34.34 -14.51 -13.33
C PHE A 51 -35.20 -14.31 -14.59
N ALA A 52 -35.27 -13.10 -15.15
CA ALA A 52 -36.12 -12.78 -16.29
C ALA A 52 -35.46 -13.01 -17.67
N SER A 53 -34.13 -12.81 -17.78
CA SER A 53 -33.40 -12.95 -19.06
C SER A 53 -32.53 -14.20 -19.16
N GLY A 54 -32.40 -14.96 -18.07
CA GLY A 54 -31.55 -16.16 -17.98
C GLY A 54 -30.04 -15.89 -18.01
N SER A 55 -29.62 -14.64 -18.26
CA SER A 55 -28.21 -14.25 -18.34
C SER A 55 -27.80 -13.43 -17.11
N PRO A 56 -26.61 -13.66 -16.54
CA PRO A 56 -26.13 -12.88 -15.40
C PRO A 56 -25.85 -11.43 -15.80
N VAL A 57 -26.20 -10.50 -14.91
CA VAL A 57 -25.87 -9.08 -15.02
C VAL A 57 -24.64 -8.80 -14.15
N TYR A 58 -23.74 -7.94 -14.62
CA TYR A 58 -22.52 -7.56 -13.90
C TYR A 58 -22.57 -6.07 -13.54
N LYS A 59 -22.64 -5.76 -12.25
CA LYS A 59 -22.61 -4.38 -11.72
C LYS A 59 -21.19 -4.02 -11.34
N ILE A 60 -20.72 -2.85 -11.75
CA ILE A 60 -19.38 -2.37 -11.41
C ILE A 60 -19.33 -2.00 -9.92
N VAL A 61 -18.37 -2.59 -9.21
CA VAL A 61 -18.10 -2.32 -7.78
C VAL A 61 -16.99 -1.28 -7.63
N GLY A 62 -16.01 -1.32 -8.52
CA GLY A 62 -14.83 -0.48 -8.45
C GLY A 62 -13.74 -0.96 -9.40
N TYR A 63 -12.64 -0.24 -9.43
CA TYR A 63 -11.48 -0.64 -10.23
C TYR A 63 -10.16 -0.11 -9.65
N LEU A 64 -9.06 -0.67 -10.13
CA LEU A 64 -7.76 -0.03 -10.05
C LEU A 64 -7.13 0.09 -11.43
N SER A 65 -6.31 1.12 -11.60
CA SER A 65 -5.35 1.24 -12.70
C SER A 65 -3.93 1.11 -12.14
N TYR A 66 -3.05 0.50 -12.91
CA TYR A 66 -1.64 0.42 -12.58
C TYR A 66 -0.75 0.50 -13.81
N TYR A 67 0.48 0.96 -13.62
CA TYR A 67 1.47 1.18 -14.66
C TYR A 67 2.74 0.35 -14.38
N PRO A 68 3.17 -0.52 -15.30
CA PRO A 68 4.41 -1.27 -15.18
C PRO A 68 5.62 -0.44 -15.67
N PHE A 69 6.22 0.34 -14.78
CA PHE A 69 7.42 1.11 -15.11
C PHE A 69 8.61 0.21 -15.39
N TYR A 70 9.36 0.49 -16.45
CA TYR A 70 10.62 -0.18 -16.72
C TYR A 70 11.62 0.05 -15.58
N HIS A 71 12.26 -1.02 -15.15
CA HIS A 71 13.35 -1.02 -14.18
C HIS A 71 14.51 -1.82 -14.78
N TYR A 72 15.62 -1.13 -15.05
CA TYR A 72 16.83 -1.74 -15.62
C TYR A 72 17.32 -2.93 -14.77
N PRO A 73 17.80 -4.03 -15.37
CA PRO A 73 18.01 -4.23 -16.80
C PRO A 73 16.81 -4.78 -17.58
N ASP A 74 15.93 -5.57 -16.96
CA ASP A 74 14.76 -6.15 -17.64
C ASP A 74 13.66 -6.56 -16.65
N THR A 75 13.34 -5.63 -15.75
CA THR A 75 12.36 -5.84 -14.70
C THR A 75 11.36 -4.69 -14.67
N ARG A 76 10.33 -4.79 -13.83
CA ARG A 76 9.25 -3.82 -13.74
C ARG A 76 9.02 -3.37 -12.31
N ARG A 77 8.70 -2.09 -12.14
CA ARG A 77 8.11 -1.51 -10.94
C ARG A 77 6.63 -1.30 -11.21
N MET A 78 5.78 -2.00 -10.47
CA MET A 78 4.33 -1.83 -10.59
C MET A 78 3.94 -0.58 -9.79
N ARG A 79 3.32 0.41 -10.43
CA ARG A 79 2.77 1.59 -9.76
C ARG A 79 1.26 1.57 -9.84
N ILE A 80 0.59 1.40 -8.71
CA ILE A 80 -0.87 1.63 -8.61
C ILE A 80 -1.07 3.13 -8.76
N SER A 81 -1.95 3.54 -9.69
CA SER A 81 -2.23 4.95 -9.96
C SER A 81 -3.58 5.35 -9.37
N GLN A 82 -4.67 4.80 -9.91
CA GLN A 82 -6.02 5.09 -9.41
C GLN A 82 -6.57 3.84 -8.74
N PHE A 83 -7.17 4.00 -7.55
CA PHE A 83 -7.84 2.91 -6.85
C PHE A 83 -9.17 3.42 -6.30
N ILE A 84 -10.27 2.82 -6.72
CA ILE A 84 -11.60 3.24 -6.29
C ILE A 84 -12.52 2.03 -6.08
N ILE A 85 -13.19 2.04 -4.94
CA ILE A 85 -14.42 1.27 -4.71
C ILE A 85 -15.55 2.29 -4.70
N LEU A 86 -16.58 2.07 -5.52
CA LEU A 86 -17.69 3.00 -5.63
C LEU A 86 -18.45 3.08 -4.30
N PRO A 87 -18.98 4.26 -3.92
CA PRO A 87 -19.52 4.51 -2.58
C PRO A 87 -20.51 3.46 -2.04
N PRO A 88 -21.48 2.93 -2.83
CA PRO A 88 -22.42 1.92 -2.34
C PRO A 88 -21.76 0.60 -1.90
N TYR A 89 -20.50 0.37 -2.29
CA TYR A 89 -19.74 -0.84 -2.05
C TYR A 89 -18.55 -0.62 -1.10
N GLN A 90 -18.39 0.57 -0.53
CA GLN A 90 -17.32 0.84 0.43
C GLN A 90 -17.59 0.16 1.77
N HIS A 91 -16.53 0.00 2.57
CA HIS A 91 -16.55 -0.64 3.91
C HIS A 91 -17.08 -2.09 3.97
N GLN A 92 -17.19 -2.76 2.82
CA GLN A 92 -17.65 -4.17 2.71
C GLN A 92 -16.50 -5.16 2.43
N GLY A 93 -15.24 -4.72 2.56
CA GLY A 93 -14.05 -5.55 2.34
C GLY A 93 -13.60 -5.71 0.88
N HIS A 94 -14.32 -5.12 -0.08
CA HIS A 94 -13.96 -5.18 -1.50
C HIS A 94 -12.58 -4.57 -1.78
N GLY A 95 -12.26 -3.42 -1.18
CA GLY A 95 -10.94 -2.79 -1.32
C GLY A 95 -9.80 -3.69 -0.84
N ARG A 96 -9.94 -4.27 0.36
CA ARG A 96 -8.97 -5.24 0.91
C ARG A 96 -8.78 -6.44 0.00
N LYS A 97 -9.88 -7.03 -0.49
CA LYS A 97 -9.84 -8.19 -1.38
C LYS A 97 -9.16 -7.86 -2.71
N LEU A 98 -9.48 -6.70 -3.30
CA LEU A 98 -8.88 -6.23 -4.54
C LEU A 98 -7.37 -6.00 -4.39
N TYR A 99 -6.97 -5.20 -3.39
CA TYR A 99 -5.57 -4.92 -3.10
C TYR A 99 -4.79 -6.22 -2.84
N THR A 100 -5.29 -7.08 -1.94
CA THR A 100 -4.63 -8.34 -1.59
C THR A 100 -4.45 -9.26 -2.80
N THR A 101 -5.46 -9.36 -3.66
CA THR A 101 -5.39 -10.18 -4.88
C THR A 101 -4.29 -9.67 -5.82
N MET A 102 -4.22 -8.35 -6.02
CA MET A 102 -3.18 -7.73 -6.86
C MET A 102 -1.79 -7.89 -6.29
N MET A 103 -1.63 -7.66 -4.99
CA MET A 103 -0.34 -7.86 -4.32
C MET A 103 0.14 -9.31 -4.44
N ASN A 104 -0.74 -10.30 -4.26
CA ASN A 104 -0.38 -11.71 -4.41
C ASN A 104 0.07 -12.03 -5.85
N LYS A 105 -0.62 -11.47 -6.85
CA LYS A 105 -0.21 -11.58 -8.26
C LYS A 105 1.19 -11.00 -8.47
N PHE A 106 1.42 -9.75 -8.04
CA PHE A 106 2.70 -9.07 -8.24
C PHE A 106 3.83 -9.73 -7.48
N ILE A 107 3.62 -10.19 -6.24
CA ILE A 107 4.60 -10.93 -5.45
C ILE A 107 5.01 -12.24 -6.14
N GLY A 108 4.07 -12.93 -6.79
CA GLY A 108 4.35 -14.15 -7.55
C GLY A 108 5.16 -13.96 -8.84
N ASP A 109 5.20 -12.75 -9.40
CA ASP A 109 5.83 -12.49 -10.71
C ASP A 109 7.31 -12.09 -10.58
N SER A 110 8.24 -12.99 -10.90
CA SER A 110 9.69 -12.74 -10.81
C SER A 110 10.21 -11.49 -11.54
N THR A 111 9.46 -10.95 -12.51
CA THR A 111 9.83 -9.73 -13.24
C THR A 111 9.55 -8.44 -12.45
N VAL A 112 8.74 -8.51 -11.39
CA VAL A 112 8.39 -7.37 -10.54
C VAL A 112 9.40 -7.21 -9.40
N VAL A 113 9.97 -6.00 -9.28
CA VAL A 113 10.94 -5.65 -8.23
C VAL A 113 10.26 -5.12 -6.98
N ASP A 114 9.38 -4.13 -7.14
CA ASP A 114 8.60 -3.55 -6.07
C ASP A 114 7.30 -2.92 -6.56
N ILE A 115 6.41 -2.65 -5.61
CA ILE A 115 5.08 -2.12 -5.82
C ILE A 115 4.99 -0.75 -5.15
N THR A 116 4.69 0.25 -5.95
CA THR A 116 4.54 1.65 -5.56
C THR A 116 3.10 2.10 -5.75
N VAL A 117 2.74 3.21 -5.11
CA VAL A 117 1.42 3.83 -5.23
C VAL A 117 1.68 5.30 -5.51
N GLU A 118 0.95 5.84 -6.48
CA GLU A 118 0.95 7.27 -6.83
C GLU A 118 0.13 8.02 -5.79
N ASP A 119 0.77 8.96 -5.09
CA ASP A 119 0.19 9.89 -4.11
C ASP A 119 -1.00 9.32 -3.29
N PRO A 120 -0.77 8.26 -2.49
CA PRO A 120 -1.84 7.65 -1.71
C PRO A 120 -2.41 8.64 -0.69
N ASN A 121 -3.74 8.73 -0.63
CA ASN A 121 -4.42 9.40 0.47
C ASN A 121 -4.36 8.56 1.77
N ASP A 122 -4.76 9.17 2.88
CA ASP A 122 -4.67 8.54 4.20
C ASP A 122 -5.51 7.25 4.30
N GLU A 123 -6.75 7.25 3.76
CA GLU A 123 -7.62 6.08 3.76
C GLU A 123 -7.01 4.89 2.98
N PHE A 124 -6.38 5.16 1.84
CA PHE A 124 -5.70 4.14 1.07
C PHE A 124 -4.42 3.68 1.77
N GLN A 125 -3.67 4.59 2.39
CA GLN A 125 -2.50 4.24 3.19
C GLN A 125 -2.89 3.31 4.36
N ASP A 126 -4.00 3.56 5.04
CA ASP A 126 -4.55 2.69 6.09
C ASP A 126 -4.97 1.32 5.56
N LEU A 127 -5.63 1.27 4.40
CA LEU A 127 -5.94 0.01 3.73
C LEU A 127 -4.65 -0.78 3.44
N ARG A 128 -3.65 -0.11 2.88
CA ARG A 128 -2.38 -0.67 2.47
C ARG A 128 -1.59 -1.23 3.66
N ASP A 129 -1.47 -0.44 4.72
CA ASP A 129 -0.77 -0.81 5.94
C ASP A 129 -1.38 -2.05 6.57
N ARG A 130 -2.71 -2.08 6.75
CA ARG A 130 -3.41 -3.24 7.30
C ARG A 130 -3.16 -4.50 6.47
N CYS A 131 -3.31 -4.41 5.15
CA CYS A 131 -3.12 -5.56 4.27
C CYS A 131 -1.66 -6.06 4.28
N ASP A 132 -0.68 -5.15 4.24
CA ASP A 132 0.73 -5.53 4.17
C ASP A 132 1.24 -6.04 5.53
N VAL A 133 0.88 -5.39 6.64
CA VAL A 133 1.22 -5.85 8.00
C VAL A 133 0.60 -7.21 8.28
N GLN A 134 -0.69 -7.40 7.97
CA GLN A 134 -1.34 -8.70 8.12
C GLN A 134 -0.60 -9.80 7.37
N ARG A 135 -0.23 -9.56 6.10
CA ARG A 135 0.53 -10.53 5.31
C ARG A 135 1.87 -10.87 5.96
N LEU A 136 2.59 -9.88 6.47
CA LEU A 136 3.89 -10.09 7.13
C LEU A 136 3.75 -10.90 8.43
N LEU A 137 2.69 -10.67 9.21
CA LEU A 137 2.38 -11.42 10.42
C LEU A 137 2.01 -12.88 10.10
N GLU A 138 1.09 -13.11 9.15
CA GLU A 138 0.66 -14.45 8.71
C GLU A 138 1.84 -15.28 8.19
N CYS A 139 2.75 -14.64 7.44
CA CYS A 139 3.94 -15.29 6.92
C CYS A 139 5.11 -15.36 7.93
N LYS A 140 4.93 -14.85 9.15
CA LYS A 140 5.98 -14.77 10.19
C LYS A 140 7.27 -14.16 9.67
N ALA A 141 7.16 -13.10 8.85
CA ALA A 141 8.28 -12.53 8.10
C ALA A 141 9.43 -12.01 8.99
N LEU A 142 9.13 -11.67 10.23
CA LEU A 142 10.08 -11.15 11.22
C LEU A 142 10.29 -12.10 12.41
N ALA A 143 9.91 -13.38 12.31
CA ALA A 143 10.09 -14.32 13.41
C ALA A 143 11.54 -14.36 13.92
N GLY A 144 11.73 -14.09 15.20
CA GLY A 144 13.05 -14.08 15.86
C GLY A 144 13.89 -12.83 15.61
N LEU A 145 13.37 -11.82 14.91
CA LEU A 145 14.05 -10.55 14.70
C LEU A 145 13.62 -9.51 15.74
N SER A 146 14.52 -8.58 16.05
CA SER A 146 14.26 -7.44 16.91
C SER A 146 14.94 -6.19 16.34
N ALA A 147 14.48 -5.01 16.77
CA ALA A 147 15.11 -3.77 16.38
C ALA A 147 16.50 -3.63 17.05
N PRO A 148 17.51 -3.06 16.36
CA PRO A 148 17.47 -2.56 14.97
C PRO A 148 17.62 -3.68 13.93
N LEU A 149 16.90 -3.55 12.81
CA LEU A 149 17.08 -4.45 11.67
C LEU A 149 18.35 -4.09 10.91
N ASP A 150 19.15 -5.10 10.57
CA ASP A 150 20.28 -4.92 9.67
C ASP A 150 19.79 -4.66 8.22
N SER A 151 20.66 -4.03 7.43
CA SER A 151 20.31 -3.63 6.06
C SER A 151 20.09 -4.82 5.12
N GLN A 152 20.74 -5.96 5.36
CA GLN A 152 20.57 -7.13 4.50
C GLN A 152 19.21 -7.78 4.75
N CYS A 153 18.84 -7.97 6.02
CA CYS A 153 17.53 -8.46 6.42
C CYS A 153 16.40 -7.55 5.93
N PHE A 154 16.54 -6.23 6.11
CA PHE A 154 15.57 -5.27 5.59
C PHE A 154 15.35 -5.42 4.09
N ASN A 155 16.43 -5.50 3.30
CA ASN A 155 16.35 -5.64 1.86
C ASN A 155 15.81 -7.02 1.43
N ALA A 156 16.13 -8.08 2.18
CA ALA A 156 15.61 -9.43 1.92
C ALA A 156 14.09 -9.49 2.12
N ILE A 157 13.57 -8.97 3.24
CA ILE A 157 12.12 -8.93 3.48
C ILE A 157 11.44 -8.02 2.45
N ARG A 158 12.00 -6.83 2.21
CA ARG A 158 11.48 -5.90 1.20
C ARG A 158 11.38 -6.54 -0.18
N GLY A 159 12.42 -7.22 -0.65
CA GLY A 159 12.45 -7.89 -1.94
C GLY A 159 11.48 -9.06 -2.02
N LYS A 160 11.40 -9.88 -0.97
CA LYS A 160 10.48 -11.02 -0.89
C LYS A 160 9.01 -10.61 -1.02
N TYR A 161 8.61 -9.52 -0.38
CA TYR A 161 7.23 -9.02 -0.40
C TYR A 161 7.00 -7.85 -1.36
N LYS A 162 8.02 -7.49 -2.15
CA LYS A 162 7.97 -6.43 -3.19
C LYS A 162 7.47 -5.08 -2.68
N LEU A 163 7.83 -4.74 -1.46
CA LEU A 163 7.43 -3.48 -0.84
C LEU A 163 8.32 -2.33 -1.36
N CYS A 164 7.73 -1.17 -1.63
CA CYS A 164 8.55 0.02 -1.83
C CYS A 164 9.25 0.40 -0.51
N LYS A 165 10.39 1.11 -0.59
CA LYS A 165 11.23 1.41 0.58
C LYS A 165 10.45 2.05 1.73
N ARG A 166 9.60 3.04 1.43
CA ARG A 166 8.78 3.74 2.44
C ARG A 166 7.78 2.80 3.12
N GLN A 167 7.06 1.99 2.34
CA GLN A 167 6.11 1.00 2.86
C GLN A 167 6.81 -0.08 3.69
N ALA A 168 7.97 -0.56 3.24
CA ALA A 168 8.76 -1.54 3.97
C ALA A 168 9.16 -1.06 5.37
N TYR A 169 9.70 0.17 5.50
CA TYR A 169 10.01 0.71 6.83
C TYR A 169 8.78 0.74 7.73
N ARG A 170 7.67 1.28 7.21
CA ARG A 170 6.44 1.44 7.99
C ARG A 170 5.89 0.10 8.47
N CYS A 171 5.69 -0.86 7.57
CA CYS A 171 5.14 -2.16 7.94
C CYS A 171 6.08 -2.97 8.86
N LEU A 172 7.40 -2.92 8.63
CA LEU A 172 8.34 -3.64 9.48
C LEU A 172 8.42 -3.04 10.89
N GLU A 173 8.36 -1.71 11.02
CA GLU A 173 8.27 -1.05 12.33
C GLU A 173 6.98 -1.44 13.07
N ILE A 174 5.84 -1.49 12.39
CA ILE A 174 4.57 -1.93 12.98
C ILE A 174 4.66 -3.39 13.47
N VAL A 175 5.23 -4.30 12.66
CA VAL A 175 5.39 -5.70 13.05
C VAL A 175 6.37 -5.85 14.22
N LEU A 176 7.46 -5.08 14.24
CA LEU A 176 8.41 -5.06 15.37
C LEU A 176 7.75 -4.54 16.64
N LEU A 177 6.91 -3.50 16.56
CA LEU A 177 6.15 -2.98 17.69
C LEU A 177 5.19 -4.04 18.24
N HIS A 178 4.50 -4.77 17.36
CA HIS A 178 3.59 -5.84 17.74
C HIS A 178 4.30 -6.98 18.48
N GLN A 179 5.53 -7.31 18.08
CA GLN A 179 6.36 -8.35 18.70
C GLN A 179 7.13 -7.87 19.94
N LEU A 180 7.12 -6.56 20.21
CA LEU A 180 7.94 -5.94 21.25
C LEU A 180 7.40 -6.28 22.65
N ASN A 181 8.24 -6.90 23.47
CA ASN A 181 7.93 -7.09 24.89
C ASN A 181 8.07 -5.74 25.64
N ARG A 182 6.95 -5.17 26.08
CA ARG A 182 6.91 -3.89 26.82
C ARG A 182 7.67 -3.90 28.15
N ASN A 183 7.89 -5.08 28.74
CA ASN A 183 8.63 -5.22 30.00
C ASN A 183 10.16 -5.21 29.81
N ASP A 184 10.65 -5.38 28.58
CA ASP A 184 12.09 -5.33 28.28
C ASP A 184 12.52 -3.90 27.97
N ALA A 185 12.99 -3.18 29.01
CA ALA A 185 13.45 -1.80 28.88
C ALA A 185 14.56 -1.61 27.82
N ARG A 186 15.42 -2.63 27.61
CA ARG A 186 16.49 -2.56 26.60
C ARG A 186 15.91 -2.65 25.20
N ALA A 187 15.03 -3.62 24.95
CA ALA A 187 14.38 -3.77 23.65
C ALA A 187 13.54 -2.53 23.28
N ASN A 188 12.76 -2.00 24.23
CA ASN A 188 11.97 -0.78 24.01
C ASN A 188 12.85 0.43 23.66
N ARG A 189 13.99 0.58 24.35
CA ARG A 189 14.95 1.65 24.03
C ARG A 189 15.52 1.49 22.62
N LEU A 190 15.91 0.26 22.24
CA LEU A 190 16.47 -0.01 20.91
C LEU A 190 15.45 0.23 19.79
N TYR A 191 14.22 -0.23 19.96
CA TYR A 191 13.11 0.05 19.04
C TYR A 191 12.87 1.55 18.87
N ARG A 192 12.76 2.29 19.98
CA ARG A 192 12.55 3.74 19.94
C ARG A 192 13.68 4.47 19.20
N LEU A 193 14.93 4.09 19.45
CA LEU A 193 16.08 4.68 18.77
C LEU A 193 16.11 4.33 17.27
N PHE A 194 15.74 3.11 16.92
CA PHE A 194 15.63 2.65 15.53
C PHE A 194 14.62 3.49 14.74
N VAL A 195 13.40 3.65 15.27
CA VAL A 195 12.35 4.47 14.62
C VAL A 195 12.76 5.94 14.56
N LYS A 196 13.27 6.51 15.66
CA LYS A 196 13.74 7.91 15.68
C LYS A 196 14.88 8.16 14.69
N ALA A 197 15.81 7.22 14.52
CA ALA A 197 16.88 7.34 13.53
C ALA A 197 16.32 7.43 12.10
N ARG A 198 15.31 6.61 11.76
CA ARG A 198 14.62 6.70 10.46
C ARG A 198 13.88 8.03 10.29
N ILE A 199 13.11 8.47 11.29
CA ILE A 199 12.38 9.76 11.23
C ILE A 199 13.36 10.91 11.02
N PHE A 200 14.49 10.90 11.74
CA PHE A 200 15.54 11.90 11.57
C PHE A 200 16.12 11.88 10.16
N GLN A 201 16.40 10.71 9.60
CA GLN A 201 16.94 10.58 8.24
C GLN A 201 15.96 11.11 7.17
N GLN A 202 14.65 10.86 7.33
CA GLN A 202 13.64 11.34 6.39
C GLN A 202 13.43 12.86 6.45
N ASN A 203 13.52 13.44 7.65
CA ASN A 203 13.28 14.87 7.87
C ASN A 203 14.58 15.64 8.13
N CYS A 204 15.72 15.15 7.63
CA CYS A 204 17.02 15.62 8.08
C CYS A 204 17.27 17.10 7.77
N ASP A 205 16.76 17.59 6.63
CA ASP A 205 16.92 18.98 6.22
C ASP A 205 16.17 19.93 7.16
N VAL A 206 14.92 19.61 7.48
CA VAL A 206 14.07 20.39 8.40
C VAL A 206 14.58 20.30 9.84
N LEU A 207 15.02 19.13 10.28
CA LEU A 207 15.46 18.94 11.66
C LEU A 207 16.82 19.56 11.94
N LYS A 208 17.72 19.62 10.94
CA LYS A 208 19.05 20.23 11.11
C LYS A 208 19.01 21.75 11.24
N SER A 209 17.99 22.42 10.70
CA SER A 209 17.82 23.87 10.85
C SER A 209 17.31 24.27 12.25
N LEU A 210 16.74 23.33 13.01
CA LEU A 210 16.26 23.58 14.36
C LEU A 210 17.40 23.53 15.40
N PRO A 211 17.31 24.32 16.49
CA PRO A 211 18.11 24.17 17.70
C PRO A 211 18.10 22.73 18.23
N PHE A 212 19.13 22.34 18.98
CA PHE A 212 19.26 20.97 19.46
C PHE A 212 18.08 20.52 20.32
N ASP A 213 17.63 21.34 21.26
CA ASP A 213 16.52 20.99 22.17
C ASP A 213 15.21 20.84 21.39
N GLU A 214 14.84 21.81 20.56
CA GLU A 214 13.65 21.75 19.70
C GLU A 214 13.66 20.56 18.73
N ARG A 215 14.84 20.19 18.22
CA ARG A 215 15.01 19.02 17.36
C ARG A 215 14.69 17.73 18.13
N VAL A 216 15.18 17.61 19.37
CA VAL A 216 14.95 16.43 20.21
C VAL A 216 13.46 16.30 20.53
N ASP A 217 12.81 17.41 20.90
CA ASP A 217 11.39 17.45 21.23
C ASP A 217 10.53 17.11 20.02
N ARG A 218 10.74 17.77 18.88
CA ARG A 218 9.98 17.51 17.64
C ARG A 218 10.15 16.08 17.13
N LEU A 219 11.36 15.52 17.25
CA LEU A 219 11.61 14.12 16.92
C LEU A 219 10.87 13.18 17.87
N HIS A 220 10.76 13.54 19.15
CA HIS A 220 10.02 12.75 20.12
C HIS A 220 8.50 12.81 19.89
N GLU A 221 7.95 13.98 19.64
CA GLU A 221 6.53 14.18 19.33
C GLU A 221 6.14 13.40 18.07
N THR A 222 6.95 13.50 17.01
CA THR A 222 6.72 12.75 15.77
C THR A 222 6.76 11.23 16.01
N TYR A 223 7.66 10.76 16.87
CA TYR A 223 7.71 9.34 17.26
C TYR A 223 6.43 8.91 17.99
N LEU A 224 5.92 9.72 18.94
CA LEU A 224 4.72 9.39 19.71
C LEU A 224 3.47 9.35 18.82
N ALA A 225 3.31 10.33 17.92
CA ALA A 225 2.22 10.35 16.95
C ALA A 225 2.26 9.09 16.06
N LEU A 226 3.45 8.76 15.54
CA LEU A 226 3.63 7.59 14.70
C LEU A 226 3.38 6.27 15.43
N GLU A 227 3.83 6.16 16.68
CA GLU A 227 3.59 4.97 17.51
C GLU A 227 2.09 4.79 17.78
N GLN A 228 1.36 5.89 18.01
CA GLN A 228 -0.09 5.85 18.14
C GLN A 228 -0.76 5.38 16.84
N ASP A 229 -0.33 5.88 15.69
CA ASP A 229 -0.82 5.42 14.39
C ASP A 229 -0.55 3.93 14.18
N TYR A 230 0.63 3.44 14.56
CA TYR A 230 0.98 2.03 14.47
C TYR A 230 0.09 1.16 15.35
N GLN A 231 -0.24 1.64 16.56
CA GLN A 231 -1.20 0.96 17.43
C GLN A 231 -2.61 0.93 16.83
N ASN A 232 -3.04 2.00 16.16
CA ASN A 232 -4.33 2.03 15.47
C ASN A 232 -4.39 1.02 14.32
N VAL A 233 -3.30 0.86 13.55
CA VAL A 233 -3.22 -0.18 12.52
C VAL A 233 -3.36 -1.57 13.17
N LEU A 234 -2.62 -1.83 14.25
CA LEU A 234 -2.64 -3.13 14.93
C LEU A 234 -4.00 -3.47 15.55
N SER A 235 -4.68 -2.52 16.18
CA SER A 235 -5.98 -2.76 16.82
C SER A 235 -7.09 -3.12 15.82
N THR A 236 -6.93 -2.76 14.54
CA THR A 236 -7.87 -3.14 13.48
C THR A 236 -7.58 -4.51 12.86
N LEU A 237 -6.46 -5.14 13.22
CA LEU A 237 -6.08 -6.49 12.77
C LEU A 237 -6.52 -7.60 13.74
N GLU A 238 -6.81 -7.24 14.99
CA GLU A 238 -7.40 -8.11 16.02
C GLU A 238 -8.89 -8.36 15.79
#